data_AF-A0AA38S758-F1
#
_entry.id   AF-A0AA38S758-F1
#
_cell.length_a   1.000
_cell.length_b   1.000
_cell.length_c   1.000
_cell.angle_alpha   90.00
_cell.angle_beta   90.00
_cell.angle_gamma   90.00
#
_symmetry.space_group_name_H-M   'P 1'
#
loop_
_entity.id
_entity.type
_entity.pdbx_description
1 polymer ?
#
loop_
_entity_poly.entity_id
_entity_poly.type
_entity_poly.pdbx_seq_one_letter_code
_entity_poly.pdbx_strand_id
1 'polypeptide(L)' 'MQLNSVVEPLAEMTNERNPAKYKAYNWGKFFVTRKLSNFKKLDVENIQIYHFKKPKELKIDDVVSRVENLVV' A
#
# COMPACT_ATOMS: atom_id res chain seq x y z
N MET A 1 20.32 10.46 7.55
CA MET A 1 19.21 9.66 7.01
C MET A 1 19.42 9.55 5.51
N GLN A 2 19.51 8.35 4.94
CA GLN A 2 19.65 8.18 3.49
C GLN A 2 18.33 8.58 2.82
N LEU A 3 18.40 9.51 1.85
CA LEU A 3 17.22 10.05 1.17
C LEU A 3 16.72 9.15 0.02
N ASN A 4 17.49 8.13 -0.35
CA ASN A 4 17.26 7.32 -1.56
C ASN A 4 16.95 5.85 -1.28
N SER A 5 16.50 5.51 -0.07
CA SER A 5 16.08 4.15 0.26
C SER A 5 14.69 3.85 -0.33
N VAL A 6 14.54 2.67 -0.94
CA VAL A 6 13.26 2.13 -1.40
C VAL A 6 12.69 1.21 -0.32
N VAL A 7 11.39 1.34 -0.05
CA VAL A 7 10.62 0.43 0.80
C VAL A 7 9.68 -0.35 -0.09
N GLU A 8 9.74 -1.67 0.03
CA GLU A 8 8.92 -2.59 -0.75
C GLU A 8 8.51 -3.80 0.11
N PRO A 9 7.46 -4.54 -0.29
CA PRO A 9 7.07 -5.77 0.38
C PRO A 9 8.22 -6.78 0.39
N LEU A 10 8.46 -7.42 1.54
CA LEU A 10 9.47 -8.45 1.67
C LEU A 10 9.10 -9.67 0.82
N ALA A 11 9.94 -9.98 -0.17
CA ALA A 11 9.67 -11.04 -1.15
C ALA A 11 9.38 -12.39 -0.50
N GLU A 12 10.13 -12.75 0.54
CA GLU A 12 9.98 -14.00 1.31
C GLU A 12 8.61 -14.14 1.99
N MET A 13 7.92 -13.02 2.23
CA MET A 13 6.59 -13.01 2.85
C MET A 13 5.46 -12.87 1.82
N THR A 14 5.78 -12.78 0.52
CA THR A 14 4.78 -12.61 -0.54
C THR A 14 4.73 -13.83 -1.45
N ASN A 15 3.52 -14.26 -1.80
CA ASN A 15 3.28 -15.34 -2.76
C ASN A 15 1.87 -15.21 -3.36
N GLU A 16 1.44 -16.18 -4.16
CA GLU A 16 0.11 -16.16 -4.79
C GLU A 16 -1.03 -16.14 -3.77
N ARG A 17 -0.91 -16.86 -2.66
CA ARG A 17 -1.91 -16.91 -1.59
C ARG A 17 -1.83 -15.71 -0.64
N ASN A 18 -0.66 -15.07 -0.54
CA ASN A 18 -0.43 -13.85 0.22
C ASN A 18 0.23 -12.77 -0.68
N PRO A 19 -0.54 -12.16 -1.60
CA PRO A 19 0.02 -11.20 -2.53
C PRO A 19 0.42 -9.91 -1.82
N ALA A 20 1.43 -9.24 -2.39
CA ALA A 20 1.92 -7.99 -1.86
C ALA A 20 0.83 -6.91 -1.86
N LYS A 21 0.51 -6.34 -0.69
CA LYS A 21 -0.58 -5.36 -0.51
C LYS A 21 -0.20 -3.93 -0.91
N TYR A 22 1.08 -3.64 -1.03
CA TYR A 22 1.62 -2.30 -1.32
C TYR A 22 2.60 -2.36 -2.49
N LYS A 23 2.74 -1.24 -3.21
CA LYS A 23 3.80 -1.03 -4.20
C LYS A 23 5.07 -0.49 -3.54
N ALA A 24 6.21 -0.68 -4.19
CA ALA A 24 7.47 -0.07 -3.77
C ALA A 24 7.38 1.47 -3.79
N TYR A 25 8.04 2.14 -2.85
CA TYR A 25 8.10 3.59 -2.78
C TYR A 25 9.39 4.11 -2.16
N ASN A 26 9.77 5.34 -2.48
CA ASN A 26 10.94 5.98 -1.89
C ASN A 26 10.62 6.50 -0.47
N TRP A 27 11.36 6.00 0.52
CA TRP A 27 11.19 6.34 1.93
C TRP A 27 11.51 7.81 2.22
N GLY A 28 12.59 8.35 1.64
CA GLY A 28 13.01 9.72 1.87
C GLY A 28 11.95 10.72 1.41
N LYS A 29 11.39 10.53 0.22
CA LYS A 29 10.29 11.33 -0.33
C LYS A 29 9.05 11.25 0.57
N PHE A 30 8.64 10.03 0.93
CA PHE A 30 7.48 9.84 1.82
C PHE A 30 7.65 10.52 3.17
N PHE A 31 8.82 10.33 3.81
CA PHE A 31 9.12 10.88 5.12
C PHE A 31 9.15 12.42 5.11
N VAL A 32 9.82 13.02 4.10
CA VAL A 32 9.89 14.48 3.96
C VAL A 32 8.49 15.06 3.74
N THR A 33 7.68 14.48 2.84
CA THR A 33 6.32 14.96 2.60
C THR A 33 5.45 14.86 3.86
N ARG A 34 5.47 13.72 4.56
CA ARG A 34 4.70 13.52 5.80
C ARG A 34 5.13 14.46 6.92
N LYS A 35 6.44 14.74 7.05
CA LYS A 35 6.95 15.67 8.06
C LYS A 35 6.57 17.12 7.76
N LEU A 36 6.63 17.51 6.49
CA LEU A 36 6.33 18.88 6.06
C LEU A 36 4.83 19.19 6.03
N SER A 37 3.97 18.21 5.78
CA SER A 37 2.52 18.43 5.67
C SER A 37 1.86 18.98 6.94
N ASN A 38 2.40 18.64 8.12
CA ASN A 38 1.88 19.17 9.39
C ASN A 38 2.42 20.58 9.69
N PHE A 39 3.56 20.94 9.10
CA PHE A 39 4.25 22.20 9.36
C PHE A 39 3.85 23.30 8.38
N LYS A 40 3.68 22.93 7.11
CA LYS A 40 3.18 23.81 6.05
C LYS A 40 1.83 23.24 5.67
N LYS A 41 0.74 23.99 5.88
CA LYS A 41 -0.57 23.70 5.27
C LYS A 41 -0.41 23.87 3.77
N LEU A 42 0.18 22.86 3.14
CA LEU A 42 0.40 22.85 1.71
C LEU A 42 -0.96 22.60 1.05
N ASP A 43 -1.26 23.37 0.02
CA ASP A 43 -2.49 23.23 -0.79
C ASP A 43 -2.38 22.03 -1.75
N VAL A 44 -1.60 21.01 -1.36
CA VAL A 44 -1.40 19.76 -2.10
C VAL A 44 -1.74 18.59 -1.20
N GLU A 45 -2.19 17.51 -1.83
CA GLU A 45 -2.50 16.28 -1.13
C GLU A 45 -1.32 15.78 -0.29
N ASN A 46 -1.61 15.48 0.98
CA ASN A 46 -0.65 14.86 1.87
C ASN A 46 -0.44 13.40 1.44
N ILE A 47 0.77 13.08 0.96
CA ILE A 47 1.14 11.71 0.59
C ILE A 47 1.11 10.82 1.84
N GLN A 48 0.09 9.96 1.90
CA GLN A 48 -0.13 8.95 2.93
C GLN A 48 0.13 7.53 2.42
N ILE A 49 0.27 6.57 3.34
CA ILE A 49 0.61 5.18 3.02
C ILE A 49 -0.40 4.50 2.07
N TYR A 50 -1.68 4.90 2.10
CA TYR A 50 -2.71 4.31 1.23
C TYR A 50 -2.48 4.60 -0.25
N HIS A 51 -1.78 5.68 -0.62
CA HIS A 51 -1.41 5.97 -2.01
C HIS A 51 -0.49 4.89 -2.60
N PHE A 52 0.15 4.11 -1.72
CA PHE A 52 0.99 2.97 -2.06
C PHE A 52 0.26 1.63 -1.96
N LYS A 53 -1.00 1.60 -1.52
CA LYS A 53 -1.77 0.36 -1.46
C LYS A 53 -2.17 -0.07 -2.87
N LYS A 54 -1.98 -1.34 -3.21
CA LYS A 54 -2.48 -1.89 -4.48
C LYS A 54 -4.01 -1.93 -4.44
N PRO A 55 -4.70 -1.69 -5.58
CA PRO A 55 -6.13 -1.94 -5.66
C PRO A 55 -6.41 -3.40 -5.30
N LYS A 56 -7.54 -3.64 -4.64
CA LYS A 56 -7.91 -5.00 -4.24
C LYS A 56 -8.35 -5.75 -5.49
N GLU A 57 -7.47 -6.58 -6.04
CA GLU A 57 -7.85 -7.57 -7.04
C GLU A 57 -8.78 -8.57 -6.37
N LEU A 58 -10.03 -8.61 -6.83
CA LEU A 58 -10.98 -9.65 -6.44
C LEU A 58 -10.61 -10.89 -7.23
N LYS A 59 -10.10 -11.91 -6.54
CA LYS A 59 -9.91 -13.23 -7.15
C LYS A 59 -11.27 -13.90 -7.30
N ILE A 60 -11.46 -14.67 -8.37
CA ILE A 60 -12.69 -15.43 -8.59
C ILE A 60 -12.99 -16.33 -7.38
N ASP A 61 -11.96 -16.96 -6.80
CA ASP A 61 -12.09 -17.80 -5.60
C ASP A 61 -12.60 -17.02 -4.37
N ASP A 62 -12.19 -15.75 -4.21
CA ASP A 62 -12.71 -14.86 -3.16
C ASP A 62 -14.18 -14.49 -3.40
N VAL A 63 -14.62 -14.44 -4.68
CA VAL A 63 -16.01 -14.17 -5.02
C VAL A 63 -16.86 -15.42 -4.77
N VAL A 64 -16.39 -16.59 -5.21
CA VAL A 64 -17.07 -17.89 -5.03
C VAL A 64 -17.27 -18.18 -3.54
N SER A 65 -16.22 -18.08 -2.72
CA SER A 65 -16.32 -18.29 -1.27
C SER A 65 -17.28 -17.30 -0.58
N ARG A 66 -17.36 -16.06 -1.05
CA ARG A 66 -18.31 -15.07 -0.51
C ARG A 66 -19.75 -15.40 -0.90
N VAL A 67 -19.98 -15.87 -2.12
CA VAL A 67 -21.31 -16.30 -2.58
C VAL A 67 -21.75 -17.56 -1.83
N GLU A 68 -20.89 -18.56 -1.67
CA GLU A 68 -21.22 -19.77 -0.91
C GLU A 68 -21.61 -19.46 0.53
N ASN A 69 -20.86 -18.58 1.22
CA ASN A 69 -21.19 -18.13 2.58
C ASN A 69 -22.47 -17.27 2.68
N LEU A 70 -23.02 -16.79 1.56
CA LEU A 70 -24.26 -16.01 1.50
C LEU A 70 -25.49 -16.86 1.17
N VAL A 71 -25.28 -18.07 0.63
CA VAL A 71 -26.34 -18.96 0.13
C VAL A 71 -26.57 -20.15 1.09
N VAL A 72 -25.78 -20.26 2.17
CA VAL A 72 -25.96 -21.21 3.29
C VAL A 72 -26.46 -20.48 4.54
#